data_AF-A0AAV4GXM1-F1
#
_entry.id   AF-A0AAV4GXM1-F1
#
_cell.length_a   1.000
_cell.length_b   1.000
_cell.length_c   1.000
_cell.angle_alpha   90.00
_cell.angle_beta   90.00
_cell.angle_gamma   90.00
#
_symmetry.space_group_name_H-M   'P 1'
#
loop_
_entity.id
_entity.type
_entity.pdbx_description
1 polymer ?
#
loop_
_entity_poly.entity_id
_entity_poly.type
_entity_poly.pdbx_seq_one_letter_code
_entity_poly.pdbx_strand_id
1 'polypeptide(L)'
;MNFLFISVFLTTLLTKVKGDACAPGSFGPSCAEKCGHCLGGDSFCHPETGTCRDGCSSGYVGATCHDPCPRGSYGLGCAKSCPENCRGRECNSVDGSCQGSHCKSGYMGRFCTESKSGYMGSSVRKVSLAKWGDSARKVSLATWDHLHGK
;
A
#
# COMPACT_ATOMS: atom_id res chain seq x y z
N MET A 1 3.66 45.64 -52.76
CA MET A 1 2.52 44.86 -52.24
C MET A 1 3.09 43.68 -51.44
N ASN A 2 2.85 43.64 -50.11
CA ASN A 2 2.73 42.43 -49.30
C ASN A 2 3.91 41.77 -48.55
N PHE A 3 5.10 42.36 -48.39
CA PHE A 3 6.08 41.84 -47.41
C PHE A 3 5.59 41.95 -45.95
N LEU A 4 4.82 43.01 -45.66
CA LEU A 4 4.18 43.20 -44.34
C LEU A 4 3.08 42.17 -44.09
N PHE A 5 2.36 41.72 -45.13
CA PHE A 5 1.35 40.67 -45.00
C PHE A 5 1.98 39.31 -44.69
N ILE A 6 3.09 38.95 -45.34
CA ILE A 6 3.81 37.69 -45.06
C ILE A 6 4.34 37.68 -43.61
N SER A 7 4.82 38.82 -43.10
CA SER A 7 5.29 38.96 -41.72
C SER A 7 4.16 38.80 -40.68
N VAL A 8 2.97 39.36 -40.94
CA VAL A 8 1.79 39.19 -40.07
C VAL A 8 1.28 37.74 -40.07
N PHE A 9 1.32 37.05 -41.22
CA PHE A 9 1.00 35.62 -41.28
C PHE A 9 2.06 34.74 -40.61
N LEU A 10 3.35 35.06 -40.73
CA LEU A 10 4.41 34.34 -40.00
C LEU A 10 4.33 34.57 -38.49
N THR A 11 4.05 35.80 -38.04
CA THR A 11 3.95 36.10 -36.61
C THR A 11 2.69 35.52 -35.99
N THR A 12 1.56 35.47 -36.70
CA THR A 12 0.32 34.82 -36.21
C THR A 12 0.38 33.29 -36.23
N LEU A 13 1.17 32.68 -37.12
CA LEU A 13 1.48 31.24 -37.10
C LEU A 13 2.50 30.87 -36.01
N LEU A 14 3.30 31.83 -35.52
CA LEU A 14 4.31 31.64 -34.47
C LEU A 14 3.89 32.14 -33.08
N THR A 15 2.85 32.97 -32.96
CA THR A 15 2.13 33.15 -31.70
C THR A 15 1.27 31.93 -31.46
N LYS A 16 1.95 30.81 -31.19
CA LYS A 16 1.40 29.67 -30.47
C LYS A 16 0.62 30.29 -29.32
N VAL A 17 -0.72 30.22 -29.39
CA VAL A 17 -1.59 30.59 -28.27
C VAL A 17 -0.97 29.84 -27.10
N LYS A 18 -0.31 30.58 -26.22
CA LYS A 18 0.15 30.05 -24.95
C LYS A 18 -1.18 29.84 -24.23
N GLY A 19 -1.82 28.69 -24.49
CA GLY A 19 -3.02 28.30 -23.77
C GLY A 19 -2.67 28.48 -22.32
N ASP A 20 -3.38 29.37 -21.65
CA ASP A 20 -3.08 29.76 -20.29
C ASP A 20 -2.89 28.47 -19.49
N ALA A 21 -1.66 28.25 -19.03
CA ALA A 21 -1.34 27.01 -18.36
C ALA A 21 -2.30 26.87 -17.17
N CYS A 22 -2.97 25.73 -17.06
CA CYS A 22 -3.93 25.50 -16.00
C CYS A 22 -3.31 25.75 -14.63
N ALA A 23 -4.12 26.29 -13.71
CA ALA A 23 -3.70 26.42 -12.32
C ALA A 23 -3.34 25.03 -11.76
N PRO A 24 -2.36 24.93 -10.84
CA PRO A 24 -2.00 23.66 -10.22
C PRO A 24 -3.24 22.90 -9.73
N GLY A 25 -3.34 21.63 -10.10
CA GLY A 25 -4.46 20.76 -9.71
C GLY A 25 -5.54 20.64 -10.77
N SER A 26 -5.39 21.30 -11.92
CA SER A 26 -6.30 21.18 -13.07
C SER A 26 -5.54 20.96 -14.37
N PHE A 27 -6.18 20.31 -15.34
CA PHE A 27 -5.61 20.05 -16.67
C PHE A 27 -6.68 19.99 -17.77
N GLY A 28 -6.22 19.94 -19.01
CA GLY A 28 -7.04 19.69 -20.19
C GLY A 28 -7.70 20.96 -20.76
N PRO A 29 -8.60 20.81 -21.74
CA PRO A 29 -9.29 21.93 -22.38
C PRO A 29 -10.05 22.77 -21.36
N SER A 30 -9.79 24.07 -21.33
CA SER A 30 -10.39 25.01 -20.36
C SER A 30 -10.17 24.64 -18.90
N CYS A 31 -9.16 23.81 -18.59
CA CYS A 31 -8.83 23.35 -17.23
C CYS A 31 -10.01 22.67 -16.51
N ALA A 32 -10.85 21.97 -17.27
CA ALA A 32 -12.06 21.33 -16.76
C ALA A 32 -11.79 20.04 -15.97
N GLU A 33 -10.63 19.41 -16.18
CA GLU A 33 -10.26 18.16 -15.50
C GLU A 33 -9.38 18.44 -14.27
N LYS A 34 -9.47 17.59 -13.26
CA LYS A 34 -8.68 17.69 -12.03
C LYS A 34 -7.50 16.75 -12.09
N CYS A 35 -6.35 17.19 -11.58
CA CYS A 35 -5.19 16.32 -11.45
C CYS A 35 -5.45 15.18 -10.45
N GLY A 36 -4.87 14.02 -10.72
CA GLY A 36 -4.92 12.87 -9.82
C GLY A 36 -3.87 12.98 -8.71
N HIS A 37 -3.59 11.84 -8.07
CA HIS A 37 -2.72 11.79 -6.90
C HIS A 37 -1.23 11.71 -7.29
N CYS A 38 -0.70 12.78 -7.90
CA CYS A 38 0.70 12.85 -8.30
C CYS A 38 1.66 12.81 -7.10
N LEU A 39 2.82 12.17 -7.28
CA LEU A 39 3.93 12.27 -6.34
C LEU A 39 4.52 13.69 -6.43
N GLY A 40 4.58 14.40 -5.30
CA GLY A 40 4.96 15.83 -5.27
C GLY A 40 3.79 16.81 -5.38
N GLY A 41 2.56 16.31 -5.54
CA GLY A 41 1.34 17.10 -5.54
C GLY A 41 0.99 17.76 -6.87
N ASP A 42 0.08 18.73 -6.82
CA ASP A 42 -0.61 19.31 -7.96
C ASP A 42 0.29 20.02 -8.98
N SER A 43 1.48 20.47 -8.59
CA SER A 43 2.46 21.11 -9.47
C SER A 43 3.23 20.14 -10.37
N PHE A 44 3.16 18.84 -10.08
CA PHE A 44 3.80 17.77 -10.85
C PHE A 44 2.88 17.18 -11.93
N CYS A 45 1.62 17.59 -11.94
CA CYS A 45 0.64 17.26 -12.96
C CYS A 45 0.87 18.10 -14.22
N HIS A 46 0.85 17.44 -15.38
CA HIS A 46 0.99 18.13 -16.66
C HIS A 46 -0.31 18.87 -17.04
N PRO A 47 -0.28 20.19 -17.31
CA PRO A 47 -1.50 21.00 -17.46
C PRO A 47 -2.32 20.67 -18.72
N GLU A 48 -1.73 20.01 -19.72
CA GLU A 48 -2.46 19.62 -20.94
C GLU A 48 -2.95 18.16 -20.92
N THR A 49 -2.21 17.26 -20.27
CA THR A 49 -2.42 15.80 -20.38
C THR A 49 -2.83 15.15 -19.06
N GLY A 50 -2.70 15.87 -17.93
CA GLY A 50 -2.96 15.35 -16.59
C GLY A 50 -1.93 14.35 -16.08
N THR A 51 -0.86 14.08 -16.85
CA THR A 51 0.13 13.07 -16.48
C THR A 51 1.04 13.54 -15.36
N CYS A 52 1.33 12.67 -14.40
CA CYS A 52 2.20 12.98 -13.27
C CYS A 52 3.67 12.71 -13.61
N ARG A 53 4.52 13.73 -13.45
CA ARG A 53 5.95 13.68 -13.82
C ARG A 53 6.75 12.62 -13.06
N ASP A 54 6.52 12.52 -11.75
CA ASP A 54 7.28 11.64 -10.86
C ASP A 54 6.46 10.39 -10.46
N GLY A 55 5.40 10.10 -11.21
CA GLY A 55 4.47 9.00 -10.91
C GLY A 55 3.47 9.36 -9.80
N CYS A 56 2.94 8.33 -9.15
CA CYS A 56 1.80 8.45 -8.25
C CYS A 56 2.18 8.36 -6.77
N SER A 57 1.42 9.03 -5.93
CA SER A 57 1.43 8.81 -4.49
C SER A 57 0.96 7.39 -4.15
N SER A 58 1.39 6.87 -2.99
CA SER A 58 1.01 5.54 -2.51
C SER A 58 -0.50 5.32 -2.58
N GLY A 59 -0.90 4.17 -3.13
CA GLY A 59 -2.32 3.82 -3.28
C GLY A 59 -2.94 4.14 -4.63
N TYR A 60 -2.20 4.78 -5.54
CA TYR A 60 -2.66 5.13 -6.88
C TYR A 60 -1.67 4.69 -7.97
N VAL A 61 -2.18 4.48 -9.17
CA VAL A 61 -1.47 4.05 -10.39
C VAL A 61 -2.03 4.72 -11.64
N GLY A 62 -1.39 4.46 -12.77
CA GLY A 62 -1.72 5.03 -14.07
C GLY A 62 -0.93 6.31 -14.35
N ALA A 63 -0.95 6.76 -15.60
CA ALA A 63 -0.18 7.94 -16.01
C ALA A 63 -0.68 9.24 -15.34
N THR A 64 -1.97 9.31 -15.03
CA THR A 64 -2.62 10.47 -14.40
C THR A 64 -2.93 10.27 -12.92
N CYS A 65 -2.59 9.10 -12.34
CA CYS A 65 -2.78 8.79 -10.91
C CYS A 65 -4.21 8.93 -10.38
N HIS A 66 -5.21 8.69 -11.24
CA HIS A 66 -6.61 8.61 -10.85
C HIS A 66 -7.03 7.20 -10.39
N ASP A 67 -6.34 6.18 -10.90
CA ASP A 67 -6.72 4.80 -10.63
C ASP A 67 -6.17 4.39 -9.27
N PRO A 68 -7.02 3.88 -8.35
CA PRO A 68 -6.52 3.29 -7.12
C PRO A 68 -5.77 2.00 -7.41
N CYS A 69 -4.94 1.54 -6.46
CA CYS A 69 -4.31 0.24 -6.57
C CYS A 69 -5.30 -0.88 -6.87
N PRO A 70 -4.96 -1.84 -7.75
CA PRO A 70 -5.80 -2.99 -7.98
C PRO A 70 -5.95 -3.80 -6.68
N ARG A 71 -7.11 -4.46 -6.54
CA ARG A 71 -7.42 -5.27 -5.35
C ARG A 71 -6.29 -6.25 -5.05
N GLY A 72 -5.89 -6.34 -3.78
CA GLY A 72 -4.79 -7.19 -3.36
C GLY A 72 -3.41 -6.56 -3.41
N SER A 73 -3.30 -5.28 -3.81
CA SER A 73 -2.03 -4.56 -3.85
C SER A 73 -2.08 -3.20 -3.14
N TYR A 74 -0.93 -2.70 -2.70
CA TYR A 74 -0.82 -1.44 -1.98
C TYR A 74 0.58 -0.81 -2.08
N GLY A 75 0.69 0.43 -1.59
CA GLY A 75 1.93 1.20 -1.50
C GLY A 75 2.26 1.97 -2.78
N LEU A 76 3.51 2.45 -2.85
CA LEU A 76 4.02 3.17 -4.03
C LEU A 76 4.04 2.24 -5.25
N GLY A 77 3.41 2.68 -6.34
CA GLY A 77 3.29 1.90 -7.57
C GLY A 77 2.57 0.56 -7.39
N CYS A 78 1.81 0.38 -6.30
CA CYS A 78 1.12 -0.86 -5.93
C CYS A 78 2.04 -2.09 -5.91
N ALA A 79 3.32 -1.90 -5.56
CA ALA A 79 4.34 -2.94 -5.62
C ALA A 79 4.23 -3.97 -4.49
N LYS A 80 3.43 -3.73 -3.45
CA LYS A 80 3.26 -4.63 -2.30
C LYS A 80 1.93 -5.36 -2.39
N SER A 81 1.89 -6.59 -1.88
CA SER A 81 0.68 -7.43 -1.85
C SER A 81 0.01 -7.40 -0.48
N CYS A 82 -1.32 -7.27 -0.44
CA CYS A 82 -2.10 -7.25 0.80
C CYS A 82 -1.84 -8.51 1.67
N PRO A 83 -1.86 -8.37 3.01
CA PRO A 83 -1.64 -9.51 3.89
C PRO A 83 -2.63 -10.65 3.64
N GLU A 84 -2.14 -11.89 3.69
CA GLU A 84 -2.92 -13.07 3.29
C GLU A 84 -4.16 -13.31 4.15
N ASN A 85 -4.08 -12.88 5.40
CA ASN A 85 -5.11 -13.08 6.41
C ASN A 85 -6.15 -11.97 6.41
N CYS A 86 -6.05 -11.00 5.50
CA CYS A 86 -7.11 -10.05 5.27
C CYS A 86 -8.21 -10.69 4.43
N ARG A 87 -9.45 -10.45 4.85
CA ARG A 87 -10.64 -11.03 4.22
C ARG A 87 -10.73 -10.53 2.78
N GLY A 88 -10.89 -11.45 1.83
CA GLY A 88 -10.90 -11.12 0.41
C GLY A 88 -9.56 -10.65 -0.17
N ARG A 89 -8.45 -10.73 0.60
CA ARG A 89 -7.18 -10.06 0.28
C ARG A 89 -7.34 -8.56 0.01
N GLU A 90 -8.32 -7.93 0.63
CA GLU A 90 -8.52 -6.49 0.54
C GLU A 90 -7.84 -5.78 1.71
N CYS A 91 -7.07 -4.75 1.40
CA CYS A 91 -6.37 -3.92 2.37
C CYS A 91 -6.36 -2.46 1.88
N ASN A 92 -6.05 -1.53 2.77
CA ASN A 92 -5.86 -0.13 2.44
C ASN A 92 -4.75 0.01 1.38
N SER A 93 -5.06 0.64 0.26
CA SER A 93 -4.14 0.77 -0.88
C SER A 93 -2.90 1.63 -0.57
N VAL A 94 -2.96 2.51 0.42
CA VAL A 94 -1.84 3.38 0.79
C VAL A 94 -0.82 2.64 1.65
N ASP A 95 -1.27 1.95 2.71
CA ASP A 95 -0.38 1.42 3.74
C ASP A 95 -0.46 -0.10 3.97
N GLY A 96 -1.42 -0.77 3.33
CA GLY A 96 -1.61 -2.22 3.41
C GLY A 96 -2.34 -2.69 4.66
N SER A 97 -2.86 -1.77 5.47
CA SER A 97 -3.60 -2.12 6.68
C SER A 97 -4.97 -2.70 6.36
N CYS A 98 -5.42 -3.62 7.19
CA CYS A 98 -6.73 -4.23 7.10
C CYS A 98 -7.61 -3.57 8.15
N GLN A 99 -8.74 -3.01 7.71
CA GLN A 99 -9.69 -2.36 8.60
C GLN A 99 -10.08 -3.36 9.72
N GLY A 100 -10.13 -2.93 10.98
CA GLY A 100 -9.88 -3.81 12.14
C GLY A 100 -10.63 -5.15 12.22
N SER A 101 -11.88 -5.24 11.74
CA SER A 101 -12.69 -6.48 11.72
C SER A 101 -12.51 -7.35 10.47
N HIS A 102 -11.62 -6.97 9.54
CA HIS A 102 -11.43 -7.62 8.25
C HIS A 102 -10.35 -8.71 8.27
N CYS A 103 -10.02 -9.27 9.44
CA CYS A 103 -9.15 -10.43 9.52
C CYS A 103 -9.95 -11.73 9.34
N LYS A 104 -9.34 -12.73 8.69
CA LYS A 104 -9.83 -14.11 8.68
C LYS A 104 -9.91 -14.63 10.12
N SER A 105 -10.79 -15.61 10.35
CA SER A 105 -10.95 -16.25 11.65
C SER A 105 -9.60 -16.75 12.18
N GLY A 106 -9.31 -16.39 13.43
CA GLY A 106 -8.04 -16.72 14.07
C GLY A 106 -6.92 -15.69 13.89
N TYR A 107 -7.13 -14.61 13.12
CA TYR A 107 -6.16 -13.51 12.99
C TYR A 107 -6.66 -12.20 13.59
N MET A 108 -5.73 -11.36 14.04
CA MET A 108 -5.97 -10.02 14.57
C MET A 108 -4.80 -9.06 14.26
N GLY A 109 -4.93 -7.81 14.70
CA GLY A 109 -3.94 -6.75 14.47
C GLY A 109 -4.19 -5.98 13.17
N ARG A 110 -3.48 -4.85 13.00
CA ARG A 110 -3.64 -3.94 11.85
C ARG A 110 -3.39 -4.60 10.50
N PHE A 111 -2.53 -5.62 10.46
CA PHE A 111 -2.15 -6.34 9.25
C PHE A 111 -2.60 -7.80 9.27
N CYS A 112 -3.43 -8.21 10.24
CA CYS A 112 -3.88 -9.59 10.41
C CYS A 112 -2.72 -10.61 10.51
N THR A 113 -1.57 -10.19 11.05
CA THR A 113 -0.37 -11.02 11.21
C THR A 113 -0.35 -11.79 12.52
N GLU A 114 -1.16 -11.38 13.50
CA GLU A 114 -1.19 -11.98 14.83
C GLU A 114 -2.27 -13.05 14.94
N SER A 115 -1.93 -14.23 15.45
CA SER A 115 -2.90 -15.29 15.72
C SER A 115 -3.62 -15.05 17.05
N LYS A 116 -4.95 -15.21 17.08
CA LYS A 116 -5.72 -15.22 18.34
C LYS A 116 -5.28 -16.41 19.19
N SER A 117 -4.84 -16.16 20.42
CA SER A 117 -4.49 -17.23 21.38
C SER A 117 -5.71 -18.14 21.57
N GLY A 118 -5.58 -19.40 21.12
CA GLY A 118 -6.69 -20.38 21.04
C GLY A 118 -7.10 -20.80 19.62
N TYR A 119 -6.69 -20.07 18.58
CA TYR A 119 -6.77 -20.48 17.17
C TYR A 119 -5.43 -21.07 16.73
N MET A 120 -5.00 -22.19 17.33
CA MET A 120 -4.06 -23.08 16.66
C MET A 120 -4.80 -23.74 15.52
N GLY A 121 -4.48 -23.37 14.27
CA GLY A 121 -5.01 -24.03 13.08
C GLY A 121 -4.93 -25.55 13.24
N SER A 122 -6.00 -26.24 12.88
CA SER A 122 -6.09 -27.71 12.89
C SER A 122 -5.10 -28.32 11.89
N SER A 123 -3.82 -28.35 12.25
CA SER A 123 -2.75 -29.19 11.69
C SER A 123 -1.47 -29.18 12.52
N VAL A 124 -1.51 -28.77 13.80
CA VAL A 124 -0.58 -29.37 14.75
C VAL A 124 -1.05 -30.83 14.85
N ARG A 125 -0.28 -31.77 14.27
CA ARG A 125 -0.42 -33.18 14.64
C ARG A 125 -0.49 -33.16 16.15
N LYS A 126 -1.62 -33.55 16.75
CA LYS A 126 -1.65 -33.88 18.17
C LYS A 126 -0.53 -34.90 18.33
N VAL A 127 0.65 -34.47 18.74
CA VAL A 127 1.56 -35.35 19.43
C VAL A 127 0.76 -35.60 20.69
N SER A 128 -0.02 -36.68 20.66
CA SER A 128 -0.67 -37.19 21.85
C SER A 128 0.43 -37.18 22.90
N LEU A 129 0.30 -36.29 23.89
CA LEU A 129 1.08 -36.39 25.10
C LEU A 129 0.77 -37.78 25.61
N ALA A 130 1.68 -38.72 25.35
CA ALA A 130 1.64 -40.02 25.97
C ALA A 130 1.62 -39.70 27.45
N LYS A 131 0.49 -40.03 28.10
CA LYS A 131 0.26 -39.89 29.53
C LYS A 131 1.53 -40.32 30.26
N TRP A 132 2.30 -39.36 30.77
CA TRP A 132 3.24 -39.67 31.84
C TRP A 132 2.36 -39.92 33.05
N GLY A 133 2.25 -41.20 33.41
CA GLY A 133 1.52 -41.65 34.56
C GLY A 133 1.98 -40.93 35.82
N ASP A 134 1.05 -40.77 36.74
CA ASP A 134 1.18 -40.13 38.03
C ASP A 134 2.45 -40.57 38.78
N SER A 135 3.45 -39.70 38.81
CA SER A 135 4.50 -39.74 39.83
C SER A 135 5.02 -38.34 40.07
N ALA A 136 4.19 -37.54 40.72
CA ALA A 136 4.61 -36.33 41.41
C ALA A 136 5.57 -36.71 42.55
N ARG A 137 6.86 -36.88 42.23
CA ARG A 137 7.91 -36.94 43.25
C ARG A 137 8.46 -35.53 43.44
N LYS A 138 8.02 -34.93 44.56
CA LYS A 138 8.52 -33.69 45.17
C LYS A 138 10.01 -33.47 44.87
N VAL A 139 10.34 -32.42 44.13
CA VAL A 139 11.69 -31.83 44.22
C VAL A 139 11.63 -30.80 45.35
N SER A 140 11.86 -31.28 46.56
CA SER A 140 12.13 -30.41 47.70
C SER A 140 13.53 -29.82 47.49
N LEU A 141 13.59 -28.50 47.33
CA LEU A 141 14.80 -27.70 47.55
C LEU A 141 15.26 -27.91 48.99
N ALA A 142 16.39 -28.59 49.20
CA ALA A 142 17.37 -28.39 50.30
C ALA A 142 18.14 -29.68 50.62
N THR A 143 19.48 -29.54 50.71
CA THR A 143 20.44 -30.41 51.46
C THR A 143 20.65 -31.83 50.90
N TRP A 144 21.85 -32.42 50.81
CA TRP A 144 23.12 -32.19 51.50
C TRP A 144 24.24 -32.90 50.71
N ASP A 145 25.43 -32.32 50.69
CA ASP A 145 26.69 -32.92 50.25
C ASP A 145 26.93 -34.33 50.80
N HIS A 146 27.02 -35.35 49.94
CA HIS A 146 27.85 -36.56 50.09
C HIS A 146 27.33 -37.59 49.10
N LEU A 147 27.92 -37.69 47.90
CA LEU A 147 27.98 -38.94 47.10
C LEU A 147 28.73 -38.77 45.77
N HIS A 148 29.73 -37.89 45.70
CA HIS A 148 30.77 -37.96 44.67
C HIS A 148 32.14 -38.15 45.33
N GLY A 149 32.28 -39.31 45.96
CA GLY A 149 33.58 -39.93 46.18
C GLY A 149 33.74 -41.07 45.18
N LYS A 150 34.47 -40.80 44.10
CA LYS A 150 35.50 -41.64 43.48
C LYS A 150 36.22 -40.82 42.42
#